data_AF-A0A919UP66-F1
#
_entry.id   AF-A0A919UP66-F1
#
_cell.length_a   1.000
_cell.length_b   1.000
_cell.length_c   1.000
_cell.angle_alpha   90.00
_cell.angle_beta   90.00
_cell.angle_gamma   90.00
#
_symmetry.space_group_name_H-M   'P 1'
#
loop_
_entity.id
_entity.type
_entity.pdbx_description
1 polymer ?
#
loop_
_entity_poly.entity_id
_entity_poly.type
_entity_poly.pdbx_seq_one_letter_code
_entity_poly.pdbx_strand_id
1 'polypeptide(L)'
;MSEGYPTAAQKEALRLICAHGRLDTDELGAHLVRARRSSSNPGFTPAIARMAGTLTWRLHAQGFLTETGGFWSATAAGRKLISCEPT
;
A
#
# COMPACT_ATOMS: atom_id res chain seq x y z
N MET A 1 -9.24 12.59 17.33
CA MET A 1 -7.92 11.97 17.09
C MET A 1 -8.02 10.49 17.44
N SER A 2 -8.14 9.62 16.43
CA SER A 2 -7.79 8.21 16.61
C SER A 2 -6.48 8.03 15.89
N GLU A 3 -5.38 7.88 16.64
CA GLU A 3 -4.19 7.23 16.10
C GLU A 3 -4.54 5.75 15.91
N GLY A 4 -5.39 5.51 14.92
CA GLY A 4 -5.98 4.22 14.64
C GLY A 4 -4.92 3.33 14.00
N TYR A 5 -4.65 2.21 14.65
CA TYR A 5 -3.83 1.13 14.11
C TYR A 5 -4.20 0.84 12.65
N PRO A 6 -3.21 0.64 11.76
CA PRO A 6 -3.49 0.52 10.32
C PRO A 6 -4.42 -0.64 10.01
N THR A 7 -5.40 -0.33 9.16
CA THR A 7 -6.41 -1.27 8.66
C THR A 7 -5.77 -2.43 7.89
N ALA A 8 -6.54 -3.51 7.69
CA ALA A 8 -6.08 -4.64 6.89
C ALA A 8 -5.63 -4.23 5.48
N ALA A 9 -6.36 -3.33 4.81
CA ALA A 9 -6.00 -2.83 3.49
C ALA A 9 -4.68 -2.02 3.49
N GLN A 10 -4.45 -1.23 4.54
CA GLN A 10 -3.19 -0.50 4.71
C GLN A 10 -2.01 -1.44 4.95
N LYS A 11 -2.18 -2.45 5.81
CA LYS A 11 -1.15 -3.47 6.02
C LYS A 11 -0.83 -4.24 4.75
N GLU A 12 -1.84 -4.56 3.95
CA GLU A 12 -1.65 -5.26 2.69
C GLU A 12 -0.87 -4.41 1.67
N ALA A 13 -1.24 -3.14 1.51
CA ALA A 13 -0.47 -2.22 0.66
C ALA A 13 0.99 -2.08 1.13
N LEU A 14 1.21 -1.99 2.44
CA LEU A 14 2.54 -1.91 3.02
C LEU A 14 3.36 -3.18 2.78
N ARG A 15 2.74 -4.37 2.82
CA ARG A 15 3.40 -5.65 2.48
C ARG A 15 3.81 -5.70 1.02
N LEU A 16 2.94 -5.29 0.11
CA LEU A 16 3.24 -5.24 -1.32
C LEU A 16 4.42 -4.31 -1.60
N ILE A 17 4.41 -3.09 -1.05
CA ILE A 17 5.55 -2.16 -1.21
C ILE A 17 6.83 -2.75 -0.64
N CYS A 18 6.77 -3.40 0.52
CA CYS A 18 7.96 -3.98 1.14
C CYS A 18 8.53 -5.15 0.32
N ALA A 19 7.68 -6.07 -0.14
CA ALA A 19 8.07 -7.24 -0.92
C ALA A 19 8.72 -6.86 -2.28
N HIS A 20 8.32 -5.73 -2.85
CA HIS A 20 8.86 -5.21 -4.11
C HIS A 20 9.98 -4.18 -3.91
N GLY A 21 10.31 -3.82 -2.67
CA GLY A 21 11.28 -2.78 -2.30
C GLY A 21 10.77 -1.35 -2.52
N ARG A 22 10.29 -1.05 -3.74
CA ARG A 22 9.62 0.20 -4.10
C ARG A 22 8.53 -0.03 -5.15
N LEU A 23 7.46 0.75 -5.10
CA LEU A 23 6.37 0.74 -6.08
C LEU A 23 5.84 2.15 -6.30
N ASP A 24 5.45 2.49 -7.52
CA ASP A 24 4.60 3.66 -7.73
C ASP A 24 3.12 3.34 -7.37
N THR A 25 2.26 4.37 -7.45
CA THR A 25 0.84 4.22 -7.07
C THR A 25 0.05 3.34 -8.05
N ASP A 26 0.40 3.36 -9.33
CA ASP A 26 -0.29 2.61 -10.37
C ASP A 26 0.10 1.13 -10.34
N GLU A 27 1.39 0.84 -10.15
CA GLU A 27 1.92 -0.51 -9.90
C GLU A 27 1.26 -1.11 -8.65
N LEU A 28 1.23 -0.37 -7.55
CA LEU A 28 0.54 -0.81 -6.33
C LEU A 28 -0.94 -1.11 -6.59
N GLY A 29 -1.63 -0.24 -7.35
CA GLY A 29 -3.01 -0.45 -7.76
C GLY A 29 -3.20 -1.75 -8.53
N ALA A 30 -2.32 -2.04 -9.48
CA ALA A 30 -2.35 -3.28 -10.25
C ALA A 30 -2.12 -4.51 -9.35
N HIS A 31 -1.18 -4.45 -8.41
CA HIS A 31 -0.96 -5.53 -7.44
C HIS A 31 -2.17 -5.75 -6.52
N LEU A 32 -2.80 -4.68 -6.03
CA LEU A 32 -4.00 -4.77 -5.20
C LEU A 32 -5.19 -5.37 -5.96
N VAL A 33 -5.32 -5.09 -7.26
CA VAL A 33 -6.34 -5.72 -8.11
C VAL A 33 -6.08 -7.21 -8.24
N ARG A 34 -4.84 -7.62 -8.54
CA ARG A 34 -4.44 -9.03 -8.68
C ARG A 34 -4.62 -9.83 -7.38
N ALA A 35 -4.41 -9.20 -6.23
CA ALA A 35 -4.54 -9.85 -4.93
C ALA A 35 -6.01 -10.11 -4.50
N ARG A 36 -7.00 -9.43 -5.12
CA ARG A 36 -8.42 -9.62 -4.78
C ARG A 36 -9.07 -10.69 -5.66
N ARG A 37 -10.10 -11.37 -5.13
CA ARG A 37 -10.98 -12.24 -5.95
C ARG A 37 -11.54 -11.44 -7.13
N SER A 38 -11.51 -12.04 -8.31
CA SER A 38 -12.10 -11.48 -9.52
C SER A 38 -13.53 -11.04 -9.28
N SER A 39 -13.85 -9.79 -9.62
CA SER A 39 -15.20 -9.25 -9.61
C SER A 39 -15.62 -8.96 -11.04
N SER A 40 -16.86 -9.29 -11.40
CA SER A 40 -17.44 -8.96 -12.70
C SER A 40 -17.92 -7.50 -12.80
N ASN A 41 -17.80 -6.71 -11.73
CA ASN A 41 -18.17 -5.30 -11.75
C ASN A 41 -17.15 -4.49 -12.57
N PRO A 42 -17.55 -3.82 -13.67
CA PRO A 42 -16.63 -3.06 -14.52
C PRO A 42 -15.95 -1.89 -13.80
N GLY A 43 -16.56 -1.38 -12.72
CA GLY A 43 -15.98 -0.33 -11.87
C GLY A 43 -15.00 -0.83 -10.82
N PHE A 44 -14.81 -2.16 -10.70
CA PHE A 44 -13.97 -2.74 -9.64
C PHE A 44 -12.50 -2.34 -9.79
N THR A 45 -11.88 -2.62 -10.94
CA THR A 45 -10.47 -2.32 -11.19
C THR A 45 -10.13 -0.83 -11.02
N PRO A 46 -10.88 0.12 -11.61
CA PRO A 46 -10.62 1.54 -11.41
C PRO A 46 -10.81 1.98 -9.94
N ALA A 47 -11.76 1.39 -9.21
CA ALA A 47 -11.97 1.70 -7.81
C ALA A 47 -10.78 1.26 -6.94
N ILE A 48 -10.25 0.05 -7.17
CA ILE A 48 -9.06 -0.44 -6.44
C ILE A 48 -7.83 0.42 -6.76
N ALA A 49 -7.63 0.80 -8.02
CA ALA A 49 -6.53 1.68 -8.42
C ALA A 49 -6.60 3.02 -7.67
N ARG A 50 -7.77 3.66 -7.60
CA ARG A 50 -7.95 4.90 -6.81
C ARG A 50 -7.71 4.70 -5.31
N MET A 51 -8.07 3.54 -4.77
CA MET A 51 -7.79 3.21 -3.37
C MET A 51 -6.29 3.15 -3.09
N ALA A 52 -5.45 2.74 -4.06
CA ALA A 52 -4.00 2.68 -3.87
C ALA A 52 -3.42 4.02 -3.42
N GLY A 53 -3.77 5.11 -4.10
CA GLY A 53 -3.33 6.46 -3.73
C GLY A 53 -3.82 6.90 -2.36
N THR A 54 -5.05 6.52 -1.97
CA THR A 54 -5.55 6.81 -0.62
C THR A 54 -4.79 6.04 0.45
N LEU A 55 -4.45 4.78 0.17
CA LEU A 55 -3.71 3.93 1.10
C LEU A 55 -2.28 4.44 1.29
N THR A 56 -1.57 4.77 0.20
CA THR A 56 -0.20 5.30 0.26
C THR A 56 -0.17 6.63 0.99
N TRP A 57 -1.09 7.56 0.67
CA TRP A 57 -1.18 8.84 1.37
C TRP A 57 -1.42 8.67 2.87
N ARG A 58 -2.34 7.80 3.29
CA ARG A 58 -2.59 7.56 4.72
C ARG A 58 -1.39 6.92 5.41
N LEU A 59 -0.76 5.93 4.78
CA LEU A 59 0.43 5.27 5.35
C LEU A 59 1.62 6.24 5.44
N HIS A 60 1.78 7.13 4.46
CA HIS A 60 2.78 8.20 4.49
C HIS A 60 2.50 9.19 5.63
N ALA A 61 1.25 9.66 5.77
CA ALA A 61 0.85 10.53 6.86
C ALA A 61 1.06 9.89 8.26
N GLN A 62 1.03 8.56 8.34
CA GLN A 62 1.32 7.79 9.56
C GLN A 62 2.81 7.47 9.74
N GLY A 63 3.69 7.86 8.81
CA GLY A 63 5.14 7.62 8.88
C GLY A 63 5.57 6.20 8.52
N PHE A 64 4.69 5.37 7.94
CA PHE A 64 5.01 4.00 7.55
C PHE A 64 5.57 3.87 6.12
N LEU A 65 5.34 4.89 5.28
CA LEU A 65 5.91 5.01 3.94
C LEU A 65 6.67 6.32 3.79
N THR A 66 7.62 6.33 2.86
CA THR A 66 8.26 7.53 2.33
C THR A 66 8.12 7.54 0.82
N GLU A 67 8.01 8.73 0.23
CA GLU A 67 7.99 8.93 -1.22
C GLU A 67 9.36 9.43 -1.69
N THR A 68 9.91 8.84 -2.74
CA THR A 68 11.15 9.32 -3.37
C THR A 68 11.06 9.13 -4.88
N GLY A 69 11.07 10.24 -5.63
CA GLY A 69 11.02 10.21 -7.10
C GLY A 69 9.74 9.58 -7.68
N GLY A 70 8.59 9.75 -7.00
CA GLY A 70 7.30 9.17 -7.41
C GLY A 70 7.08 7.72 -6.98
N PHE A 71 8.05 7.11 -6.28
CA PHE A 71 7.95 5.75 -5.76
C PHE A 71 7.78 5.76 -4.25
N TRP A 72 6.98 4.81 -3.75
CA TRP A 72 6.79 4.54 -2.34
C TRP A 72 7.76 3.47 -1.85
N SER A 73 8.28 3.64 -0.65
CA SER A 73 9.11 2.64 0.03
C SER A 73 8.73 2.55 1.51
N ALA A 74 8.81 1.35 2.08
CA ALA A 74 8.53 1.13 3.49
C ALA A 74 9.61 1.76 4.37
N THR A 75 9.20 2.53 5.39
CA THR A 75 10.13 3.01 6.42
C THR A 75 10.51 1.88 7.38
N ALA A 76 11.49 2.10 8.25
CA ALA A 76 11.83 1.12 9.30
C ALA A 76 10.62 0.82 10.22
N ALA A 77 9.83 1.85 10.57
CA ALA A 77 8.61 1.67 11.35
C ALA A 77 7.55 0.87 10.60
N GLY A 78 7.37 1.15 9.30
CA GLY A 78 6.47 0.41 8.44
C GLY A 78 6.87 -1.06 8.32
N ARG A 79 8.14 -1.34 8.07
CA ARG A 79 8.69 -2.70 8.03
C ARG A 79 8.45 -3.46 9.34
N LYS A 80 8.72 -2.83 10.48
CA LYS A 80 8.50 -3.42 11.81
C LYS A 80 7.04 -3.78 12.05
N LEU A 81 6.11 -2.93 11.63
CA LEU A 81 4.66 -3.13 11.81
C LEU A 81 4.14 -4.40 11.11
N ILE A 82 4.74 -4.79 9.99
CA ILE A 82 4.34 -5.97 9.19
C ILE A 82 5.35 -7.12 9.27
N SER A 83 6.36 -7.02 10.14
CA SER A 83 7.47 -7.98 10.25
C SER A 83 8.14 -8.26 8.90
N CYS A 84 8.31 -7.23 8.07
CA CYS A 84 9.00 -7.34 6.80
C CYS A 84 10.50 -7.11 7.01
N GLU A 85 11.31 -8.14 6.76
CA GLU A 85 12.77 -8.06 6.84
C GLU A 85 13.34 -7.36 5.60
N PRO A 86 14.43 -6.60 5.74
CA PRO A 86 15.17 -6.11 4.58
C PRO A 86 15.76 -7.32 3.83
N THR A 87 15.34 -7.50 2.57
CA THR A 87 15.99 -8.41 1.62
C THR A 87 17.38 -7.94 1.25
#